data_AF-A0A8S0G086-F1
#
_entry.id   AF-A0A8S0G086-F1
#
_cell.length_a   1.000
_cell.length_b   1.000
_cell.length_c   1.000
_cell.angle_alpha   90.00
_cell.angle_beta   90.00
_cell.angle_gamma   90.00
#
_symmetry.space_group_name_H-M   'P 1'
#
loop_
_entity.id
_entity.type
_entity.pdbx_description
1 polymer ?
#
loop_
_entity_poly.entity_id
_entity_poly.type
_entity_poly.pdbx_seq_one_letter_code
_entity_poly.pdbx_strand_id
1 'polypeptide(L)'
;MELGTNRADAVLHDTPNILYFIKTAGNGQFKAVGDSLEAQQYGIAFPKGSDELRDKVNGALKTLRENGTYNEIYKKWFGTEPK
;
A
#
# COMPACT_ATOMS: atom_id res chain seq x y z
N MET A 1 -12.27 -13.40 -4.90
CA MET A 1 -11.05 -13.91 -4.25
C MET A 1 -11.24 -15.39 -4.01
N GLU A 2 -10.33 -16.26 -4.47
CA GLU A 2 -10.43 -17.73 -4.35
C GLU A 2 -10.66 -18.22 -2.91
N LEU A 3 -10.16 -17.47 -1.92
CA LEU A 3 -10.40 -17.70 -0.50
C LEU A 3 -11.91 -17.68 -0.13
N GLY A 4 -12.71 -16.82 -0.77
CA GLY A 4 -14.14 -16.71 -0.49
C GLY A 4 -15.02 -17.79 -1.14
N THR A 5 -14.44 -18.59 -2.04
CA THR A 5 -15.12 -19.69 -2.74
C THR A 5 -14.59 -21.07 -2.35
N ASN A 6 -13.80 -21.15 -1.27
CA ASN A 6 -13.12 -22.38 -0.80
C ASN A 6 -12.23 -23.04 -1.87
N ARG A 7 -11.66 -22.26 -2.80
CA ARG A 7 -10.70 -22.74 -3.80
C ARG A 7 -9.25 -22.61 -3.35
N ALA A 8 -9.01 -21.89 -2.26
CA ALA A 8 -7.71 -21.74 -1.60
C ALA A 8 -7.90 -21.60 -0.08
N ASP A 9 -6.95 -22.13 0.71
CA ASP A 9 -6.96 -22.01 2.18
C ASP A 9 -6.37 -20.68 2.68
N ALA A 10 -5.47 -20.09 1.90
CA ALA A 10 -4.85 -18.79 2.15
C ALA A 10 -4.44 -18.11 0.85
N VAL A 11 -4.33 -16.78 0.86
CA VAL A 11 -3.82 -15.99 -0.27
C VAL A 11 -2.77 -14.99 0.22
N LEU A 12 -1.79 -14.71 -0.62
CA LEU A 12 -0.78 -13.69 -0.38
C LEU A 12 -1.06 -12.47 -1.24
N HIS A 13 -1.12 -11.30 -0.61
CA HIS A 13 -1.38 -10.03 -1.27
C HIS A 13 -0.60 -8.89 -0.60
N ASP A 14 -0.42 -7.82 -1.36
CA ASP A 14 0.07 -6.54 -0.87
C ASP A 14 -0.75 -6.04 0.32
N THR A 15 -0.07 -5.77 1.44
CA THR A 15 -0.67 -5.29 2.70
C THR A 15 -1.66 -4.13 2.53
N PRO A 16 -1.32 -3.00 1.87
CA PRO A 16 -2.27 -1.89 1.77
C PRO A 16 -3.51 -2.25 0.94
N ASN A 17 -3.37 -3.08 -0.09
CA ASN A 17 -4.48 -3.51 -0.93
C ASN A 17 -5.44 -4.43 -0.15
N ILE A 18 -4.91 -5.48 0.48
CA ILE A 18 -5.74 -6.47 1.14
C ILE A 18 -6.43 -5.92 2.39
N LEU A 19 -5.76 -5.04 3.15
CA LEU A 19 -6.37 -4.38 4.31
C LEU A 19 -7.52 -3.45 3.89
N TYR A 20 -7.37 -2.73 2.77
CA TYR A 20 -8.45 -1.91 2.23
C TYR A 20 -9.64 -2.76 1.78
N PHE A 21 -9.39 -3.87 1.06
CA PHE A 21 -10.43 -4.80 0.66
C PHE A 21 -11.19 -5.36 1.87
N ILE A 22 -10.48 -5.88 2.87
CA ILE A 22 -11.07 -6.40 4.11
C ILE A 22 -11.99 -5.36 4.78
N LYS A 23 -11.55 -4.09 4.82
CA LYS A 23 -12.29 -2.98 5.43
C LYS A 23 -13.55 -2.57 4.65
N THR A 24 -13.56 -2.70 3.33
CA THR A 24 -14.57 -2.08 2.46
C THR A 24 -15.51 -3.06 1.78
N ALA A 25 -14.96 -4.13 1.20
CA ALA A 25 -15.70 -5.10 0.39
C ALA A 25 -15.60 -6.53 0.95
N GLY A 26 -14.81 -6.74 2.01
CA GLY A 26 -14.61 -8.04 2.63
C GLY A 26 -15.81 -8.55 3.44
N ASN A 27 -16.81 -7.69 3.71
CA ASN A 27 -18.06 -8.04 4.40
C ASN A 27 -17.89 -8.83 5.70
N GLY A 28 -16.78 -8.60 6.43
CA GLY A 28 -16.44 -9.31 7.67
C GLY A 28 -16.06 -10.78 7.49
N GLN A 29 -15.92 -11.28 6.26
CA GLN A 29 -15.65 -12.69 5.95
C GLN A 29 -14.16 -13.02 5.89
N PHE A 30 -13.29 -12.00 5.87
CA PHE A 30 -11.86 -12.15 5.68
C PHE A 30 -11.08 -11.49 6.81
N LYS A 31 -9.92 -12.06 7.12
CA LYS A 31 -8.97 -11.50 8.09
C LYS A 31 -7.54 -11.68 7.58
N ALA A 32 -6.68 -10.71 7.87
CA ALA A 32 -5.25 -10.88 7.74
C ALA A 32 -4.73 -11.75 8.91
N VAL A 33 -3.72 -12.57 8.65
CA VAL A 33 -3.09 -13.44 9.65
C VAL A 33 -1.58 -13.42 9.48
N GLY A 34 -0.85 -13.64 10.58
CA GLY A 34 0.62 -13.65 10.60
C GLY A 34 1.25 -12.26 10.45
N ASP A 35 2.58 -12.26 10.45
CA ASP A 35 3.38 -11.07 10.17
C ASP A 35 3.57 -10.87 8.66
N SER A 36 3.90 -9.65 8.25
CA SER A 36 4.28 -9.37 6.86
C SER A 36 5.55 -10.15 6.52
N LEU A 37 5.46 -11.05 5.54
CA LEU A 37 6.58 -11.92 5.14
C LEU A 37 7.71 -11.13 4.49
N GLU A 38 7.36 -10.14 3.67
CA GLU A 38 8.29 -9.22 3.05
C GLU A 38 7.71 -7.80 3.08
N ALA A 39 8.60 -6.81 3.08
CA ALA A 39 8.25 -5.41 2.89
C ALA A 39 8.86 -4.93 1.58
N GLN A 40 8.01 -4.57 0.63
CA GLN A 40 8.42 -4.00 -0.64
C GLN A 40 8.07 -2.51 -0.67
N GLN A 41 8.99 -1.70 -1.19
CA GLN A 41 8.74 -0.27 -1.36
C GLN A 41 8.04 -0.04 -2.71
N TYR A 42 6.91 0.65 -2.68
CA TYR A 42 6.28 1.13 -3.91
C TYR A 42 7.11 2.24 -4.55
N GLY A 43 7.23 2.18 -5.87
CA GLY A 43 7.91 3.19 -6.68
C GLY A 43 7.02 3.69 -7.81
N ILE A 44 7.29 4.92 -8.25
CA ILE A 44 6.73 5.47 -9.50
C ILE A 44 7.76 5.19 -10.59
N ALA A 45 7.37 4.40 -11.59
CA ALA A 45 8.24 4.08 -12.72
C ALA A 45 8.25 5.23 -13.75
N PHE A 46 9.42 5.50 -14.31
CA PHE A 46 9.62 6.47 -15.39
C PHE A 46 10.29 5.80 -16.58
N PRO A 47 10.07 6.30 -17.82
CA PRO A 47 10.88 5.90 -18.96
C PRO A 47 12.38 6.12 -18.70
N LYS A 48 13.23 5.30 -19.32
CA LYS A 48 14.69 5.48 -19.24
C LYS A 48 15.07 6.86 -19.79
N GLY A 49 15.95 7.57 -19.10
CA GLY A 49 16.41 8.91 -19.46
C GLY A 49 15.52 10.07 -18.98
N SER A 50 14.41 9.80 -18.28
CA SER A 50 13.56 10.85 -17.69
C SER A 50 14.08 11.37 -16.33
N ASP A 51 15.39 11.57 -16.19
CA ASP A 51 16.03 11.90 -14.91
C ASP A 51 15.49 13.20 -14.29
N GLU A 52 15.31 14.25 -15.10
CA GLU A 52 14.80 15.53 -14.62
C GLU A 52 13.39 15.42 -14.01
N LEU A 53 12.49 14.66 -14.67
CA LEU A 53 11.13 14.44 -14.19
C LEU A 53 11.15 13.58 -12.92
N ARG A 54 11.93 12.49 -12.93
CA ARG A 54 12.11 11.62 -11.77
C ARG A 54 12.56 12.44 -10.56
N ASP A 55 13.55 13.31 -10.74
CA ASP A 55 14.13 14.09 -9.65
C ASP A 55 13.15 15.15 -9.11
N LYS A 56 12.38 15.80 -10.00
CA LYS A 56 11.27 16.68 -9.59
C LYS A 56 10.21 15.94 -8.77
N VAL A 57 9.80 14.75 -9.20
CA VAL A 57 8.82 13.93 -8.47
C VAL A 57 9.38 13.47 -7.12
N ASN A 58 10.63 13.02 -7.08
CA ASN A 58 11.29 12.63 -5.83
C ASN A 58 11.40 13.81 -4.85
N GLY A 59 11.71 15.01 -5.35
CA GLY A 59 11.70 16.24 -4.56
C GLY A 59 10.33 16.53 -3.96
N ALA A 60 9.27 16.44 -4.76
CA ALA A 60 7.90 16.61 -4.26
C ALA A 60 7.53 15.56 -3.21
N LEU A 61 7.86 14.29 -3.43
CA LEU A 61 7.62 13.21 -2.46
C LEU A 61 8.38 13.45 -1.14
N LYS A 62 9.61 13.96 -1.20
CA LYS A 62 10.39 14.36 -0.01
C LYS A 62 9.68 15.45 0.76
N THR A 63 9.24 16.53 0.08
CA THR A 63 8.48 17.61 0.71
C THR A 63 7.21 17.11 1.40
N LEU A 64 6.45 16.21 0.76
CA LEU A 64 5.23 15.63 1.34
C LEU A 64 5.49 14.78 2.60
N ARG A 65 6.66 14.15 2.68
CA ARG A 65 7.06 13.39 3.88
C ARG A 65 7.51 14.33 4.99
N GLU A 66 8.32 15.35 4.66
CA GLU A 66 8.87 16.30 5.63
C GLU A 66 7.81 17.19 6.25
N ASN A 67 6.79 17.59 5.48
CA ASN A 67 5.71 18.45 5.96
C ASN A 67 4.52 17.68 6.58
N GLY A 68 4.58 16.35 6.65
CA GLY A 68 3.55 15.50 7.25
C GLY A 68 2.32 15.20 6.37
N THR A 69 2.19 15.79 5.18
CA THR A 69 1.06 15.51 4.27
C THR A 69 0.98 14.04 3.89
N TYR A 70 2.12 13.37 3.73
CA TYR A 70 2.16 11.93 3.46
C TYR A 70 1.52 11.12 4.61
N ASN A 71 1.76 11.51 5.87
CA ASN A 71 1.18 10.83 7.03
C ASN A 71 -0.33 11.04 7.08
N GLU A 72 -0.82 12.24 6.75
CA GLU A 72 -2.26 12.52 6.65
C GLU A 72 -2.94 11.64 5.61
N ILE A 73 -2.34 11.51 4.41
CA ILE A 73 -2.81 10.63 3.35
C ILE A 73 -2.81 9.17 3.85
N TYR A 74 -1.71 8.72 4.44
CA TYR A 74 -1.58 7.34 4.92
C TYR A 74 -2.63 7.02 6.00
N LYS A 75 -2.83 7.89 6.99
CA LYS A 75 -3.88 7.74 8.00
C LYS A 75 -5.28 7.72 7.41
N LYS A 76 -5.57 8.58 6.43
CA LYS A 76 -6.88 8.62 5.77
C LYS A 76 -7.26 7.27 5.19
N TRP A 77 -6.31 6.58 4.57
CA TRP A 77 -6.57 5.30 3.89
C TRP A 77 -6.40 4.08 4.81
N PHE A 78 -5.42 4.11 5.73
CA PHE A 78 -5.00 2.93 6.50
C PHE A 78 -5.18 3.07 8.01
N GLY A 79 -5.59 4.23 8.51
CA GLY A 79 -5.94 4.45 9.93
C GLY A 79 -4.78 4.43 10.92
N THR A 80 -3.54 4.36 10.43
CA THR A 80 -2.31 4.28 11.25
C THR A 80 -1.26 5.25 10.71
N GLU A 81 -0.16 5.45 11.43
CA GLU A 81 1.01 6.14 10.87
C GLU A 81 1.74 5.25 9.86
N PRO A 82 2.41 5.81 8.83
CA PRO A 82 3.33 5.04 8.02
C PRO A 82 4.45 4.48 8.90
N LYS A 83 4.78 3.20 8.70
CA LYS A 83 5.90 2.53 9.37
C LYS A 83 7.24 2.86 8.73
#